data_AF-A0A851DMT9-F1
#
_entry.id   AF-A0A851DMT9-F1
#
_cell.length_a   1.000
_cell.length_b   1.000
_cell.length_c   1.000
_cell.angle_alpha   90.00
_cell.angle_beta   90.00
_cell.angle_gamma   90.00
#
_symmetry.space_group_name_H-M   'P 1'
#
loop_
_entity.id
_entity.type
_entity.pdbx_description
1 polymer ?
#
loop_
_entity_poly.entity_id
_entity_poly.type
_entity_poly.pdbx_seq_one_letter_code
_entity_poly.pdbx_strand_id
1 'polypeptide(L)'
;RLKEFLNKEVDLQLSTLPDFEERVIDCSEVEQLMNSINTIPAPCAPVINPQAPNAATGTSLRVCWGLFSDDTVEYYQLCYKPVSNERHGDEQTEYTLKVKETYCTITNLLPNTQYEFWVSALNASGISPPSERAVYVTAPSPPTIKTKMIRSCENAALVCWESRDINPVDSYVVEL
;
A
#
# COMPACT_ATOMS: atom_id res chain seq x y z
N ARG A 1 28.85 -81.42 -56.13
CA ARG A 1 29.23 -80.06 -55.66
C ARG A 1 28.04 -79.13 -55.87
N LEU A 2 27.58 -78.49 -54.78
CA LEU A 2 26.64 -77.34 -54.76
C LEU A 2 25.14 -77.60 -55.01
N LYS A 3 24.55 -78.69 -54.50
CA LYS A 3 23.08 -78.79 -54.34
C LYS A 3 22.62 -79.31 -52.97
N GLU A 4 23.50 -79.27 -51.97
CA GLU A 4 23.20 -79.54 -50.56
C GLU A 4 23.40 -78.30 -49.68
N PHE A 5 23.25 -77.12 -50.27
CA PHE A 5 23.00 -75.87 -49.54
C PHE A 5 21.52 -75.46 -49.72
N LEU A 6 20.65 -76.47 -49.79
CA LEU A 6 19.21 -76.32 -49.73
C LEU A 6 18.87 -75.62 -48.42
N ASN A 7 18.32 -74.40 -48.55
CA ASN A 7 17.27 -73.85 -47.70
C ASN A 7 17.30 -74.36 -46.26
N LYS A 8 18.21 -73.82 -45.46
CA LYS A 8 17.88 -73.61 -44.06
C LYS A 8 17.13 -72.28 -43.99
N GLU A 9 15.82 -72.33 -44.19
CA GLU A 9 14.94 -71.34 -43.59
C GLU A 9 15.08 -71.51 -42.08
N VAL A 10 15.76 -70.54 -41.47
CA VAL A 10 15.86 -70.45 -40.03
C VAL A 10 14.55 -69.82 -39.56
N ASP A 11 13.61 -70.64 -39.12
CA ASP A 11 12.39 -70.17 -38.47
C ASP A 11 12.73 -69.71 -37.05
N LEU A 12 13.18 -68.45 -36.93
CA LEU A 12 13.41 -67.79 -35.66
C LEU A 12 12.05 -67.33 -35.11
N GLN A 13 11.36 -68.25 -34.42
CA GLN A 13 10.25 -67.91 -33.54
C GLN A 13 10.80 -67.14 -32.34
N LEU A 14 10.77 -65.81 -32.42
CA LEU A 14 11.13 -64.92 -31.31
C LEU A 14 10.05 -65.03 -30.22
N SER A 15 10.25 -65.88 -29.20
CA SER A 15 9.21 -66.24 -28.21
C SER A 15 9.05 -65.26 -27.04
N THR A 16 9.42 -63.99 -27.18
CA THR A 16 9.25 -63.00 -26.11
C THR A 16 8.61 -61.76 -26.69
N LEU A 17 7.28 -61.70 -26.62
CA LEU A 17 6.57 -60.44 -26.56
C LEU A 17 7.04 -59.74 -25.28
N PRO A 18 7.68 -58.56 -25.35
CA PRO A 18 7.96 -57.79 -24.15
C PRO A 18 6.63 -57.40 -23.54
N ASP A 19 6.37 -57.88 -22.32
CA ASP A 19 5.24 -57.45 -21.51
C ASP A 19 5.54 -56.02 -21.07
N PHE A 20 5.17 -55.05 -21.91
CA PHE A 20 5.26 -53.64 -21.57
C PHE A 20 4.12 -53.35 -20.60
N GLU A 21 4.44 -53.36 -19.30
CA GLU A 21 3.61 -52.68 -18.30
C GLU A 21 3.57 -51.19 -18.69
N GLU A 22 2.46 -50.77 -19.29
CA GLU A 22 2.14 -49.37 -19.53
C GLU A 22 1.88 -48.73 -18.17
N ARG A 23 2.97 -48.32 -17.49
CA ARG A 23 2.87 -47.55 -16.26
C ARG A 23 2.24 -46.22 -16.62
N VAL A 24 0.96 -46.08 -16.30
CA VAL A 24 0.27 -44.79 -16.35
C VAL A 24 0.98 -43.87 -15.36
N ILE A 25 1.74 -42.93 -15.88
CA ILE A 25 2.41 -41.91 -15.08
C ILE A 25 1.32 -40.95 -14.60
N ASP A 26 1.05 -40.93 -13.30
CA ASP A 26 0.14 -39.98 -12.70
C ASP A 26 0.79 -38.59 -12.70
N CYS A 27 0.42 -37.78 -13.69
CA CYS A 27 0.91 -36.41 -13.84
C CYS A 27 0.09 -35.39 -13.03
N SER A 28 -0.85 -35.82 -12.17
CA SER A 28 -1.69 -34.92 -11.37
C SER A 28 -0.85 -33.94 -10.54
N GLU A 29 0.27 -34.39 -9.97
CA GLU A 29 1.19 -33.53 -9.22
C GLU A 29 1.84 -32.46 -10.11
N VAL A 30 2.19 -32.82 -11.35
CA VAL A 30 2.81 -31.90 -12.32
C VAL A 30 1.79 -30.87 -12.81
N GLU A 31 0.54 -31.28 -13.06
CA GLU A 31 -0.55 -30.37 -13.40
C GLU A 31 -0.89 -29.42 -12.25
N GLN A 32 -0.90 -29.92 -11.02
CA GLN A 32 -1.12 -29.12 -9.82
C GLN A 32 0.01 -28.09 -9.61
N LEU A 33 1.26 -28.49 -9.88
CA LEU A 33 2.41 -27.59 -9.85
C LEU A 33 2.34 -26.54 -10.95
N MET A 34 1.98 -26.92 -12.18
CA MET A 34 1.80 -25.98 -13.31
C MET A 34 0.70 -24.95 -13.05
N ASN A 35 -0.40 -25.35 -12.42
CA ASN A 35 -1.48 -24.44 -12.04
C ASN A 35 -1.04 -23.46 -10.94
N SER A 36 -0.20 -23.91 -10.00
CA SER A 36 0.38 -23.04 -8.96
C SER A 36 1.32 -21.98 -9.53
N ILE A 37 2.01 -22.26 -10.64
CA ILE A 37 2.97 -21.33 -11.27
C ILE A 37 2.24 -20.21 -12.03
N ASN A 38 1.00 -20.46 -12.50
CA ASN A 38 0.24 -19.51 -13.32
C ASN A 38 -0.72 -18.61 -12.51
N THR A 39 -0.72 -18.72 -11.17
CA THR A 39 -1.64 -17.95 -10.32
C THR A 39 -0.90 -16.74 -9.73
N ILE A 40 -1.37 -15.54 -10.03
CA ILE A 40 -0.89 -14.31 -9.38
C ILE A 40 -1.37 -14.32 -7.92
N PRO A 41 -0.52 -14.16 -6.90
CA PRO A 41 -0.98 -14.08 -5.51
C PRO A 41 -1.61 -12.71 -5.20
N ALA A 42 -2.31 -12.61 -4.07
CA ALA A 42 -2.71 -11.31 -3.53
C ALA A 42 -1.46 -10.48 -3.15
N PRO A 43 -1.53 -9.14 -3.18
CA PRO A 43 -0.35 -8.31 -2.92
C PRO A 43 0.09 -8.37 -1.46
N CYS A 44 1.34 -8.05 -1.21
CA CYS A 44 1.88 -7.78 0.12
C CYS A 44 1.37 -6.43 0.66
N ALA A 45 1.47 -6.26 1.98
CA ALA A 45 1.09 -5.02 2.63
C ALA A 45 1.97 -3.85 2.12
N PRO A 46 1.37 -2.72 1.69
CA PRO A 46 2.15 -1.53 1.39
C PRO A 46 2.75 -0.93 2.66
N VAL A 47 3.72 -0.04 2.48
CA VAL A 47 4.33 0.73 3.57
C VAL A 47 4.17 2.21 3.30
N ILE A 48 3.58 2.91 4.27
CA ILE A 48 3.46 4.36 4.24
C ILE A 48 4.81 4.99 4.55
N ASN A 49 5.24 5.89 3.69
CA ASN A 49 6.50 6.63 3.84
C ASN A 49 6.31 7.82 4.79
N PRO A 50 7.28 8.17 5.64
CA PRO A 50 7.20 9.33 6.50
C PRO A 50 6.79 10.61 5.75
N GLN A 51 6.02 11.46 6.40
CA GLN A 51 5.60 12.72 5.83
C GLN A 51 6.81 13.58 5.48
N ALA A 52 6.90 14.02 4.22
CA ALA A 52 7.98 14.90 3.78
C ALA A 52 7.90 16.25 4.53
N PRO A 53 9.05 16.89 4.81
CA PRO A 53 9.08 18.22 5.41
C PRO A 53 8.24 19.21 4.59
N ASN A 54 7.44 20.04 5.26
CA ASN A 54 6.59 21.08 4.64
C ASN A 54 5.52 20.55 3.66
N ALA A 55 5.23 19.24 3.64
CA ALA A 55 4.16 18.69 2.81
C ALA A 55 2.76 18.82 3.43
N ALA A 56 2.66 19.12 4.73
CA ALA A 56 1.40 19.47 5.38
C ALA A 56 1.03 20.92 5.08
N THR A 57 -0.26 21.15 4.86
CA THR A 57 -0.85 22.47 5.01
C THR A 57 -1.80 22.45 6.20
N GLY A 58 -2.43 23.60 6.50
CA GLY A 58 -3.46 23.66 7.52
C GLY A 58 -4.70 22.83 7.22
N THR A 59 -4.92 22.42 5.96
CA THR A 59 -6.14 21.70 5.57
C THR A 59 -5.89 20.51 4.66
N SER A 60 -4.62 20.13 4.46
CA SER A 60 -4.27 19.01 3.60
C SER A 60 -3.02 18.26 4.04
N LEU A 61 -3.01 16.97 3.71
CA LEU A 61 -1.90 16.06 3.93
C LEU A 61 -1.65 15.25 2.66
N ARG A 62 -0.38 15.14 2.25
CA ARG A 62 0.05 14.23 1.19
C ARG A 62 0.58 12.95 1.81
N VAL A 63 -0.09 11.84 1.53
CA VAL A 63 0.28 10.50 1.98
C VAL A 63 0.92 9.77 0.82
N CYS A 64 2.11 9.19 1.02
CA CYS A 64 2.83 8.41 0.01
C CYS A 64 3.12 7.02 0.59
N TRP A 65 3.10 5.99 -0.24
CA TRP A 65 3.41 4.62 0.15
C TRP A 65 4.20 3.89 -0.94
N GLY A 66 4.68 2.70 -0.63
CA GLY A 66 5.37 1.81 -1.58
C GLY A 66 5.12 0.34 -1.26
N LEU A 67 5.49 -0.53 -2.19
CA LEU A 67 5.54 -1.98 -2.00
C LEU A 67 7.01 -2.41 -1.96
N PHE A 68 7.32 -3.46 -1.18
CA PHE A 68 8.66 -4.06 -1.17
C PHE A 68 8.81 -5.20 -2.18
N SER A 69 7.69 -5.68 -2.71
CA SER A 69 7.57 -6.70 -3.75
C SER A 69 7.22 -6.07 -5.08
N ASP A 70 7.45 -6.81 -6.16
CA ASP A 70 7.00 -6.52 -7.53
C ASP A 70 5.55 -6.97 -7.77
N ASP A 71 4.73 -6.97 -6.72
CA ASP A 71 3.34 -7.42 -6.79
C ASP A 71 2.53 -6.57 -7.78
N THR A 72 1.70 -7.26 -8.56
CA THR A 72 0.75 -6.59 -9.44
C THR A 72 -0.39 -6.02 -8.61
N VAL A 73 -0.60 -4.70 -8.67
CA VAL A 73 -1.67 -3.99 -7.95
C VAL A 73 -2.54 -3.22 -8.92
N GLU A 74 -3.85 -3.38 -8.81
CA GLU A 74 -4.85 -2.67 -9.61
C GLU A 74 -5.20 -1.31 -9.00
N TYR A 75 -5.32 -1.27 -7.67
CA TYR A 75 -5.55 -0.06 -6.90
C TYR A 75 -5.23 -0.26 -5.42
N TYR A 76 -5.16 0.85 -4.71
CA TYR A 76 -4.99 0.94 -3.27
C TYR A 76 -6.28 1.45 -2.62
N GLN A 77 -6.53 0.97 -1.41
CA GLN A 77 -7.55 1.50 -0.52
C GLN A 77 -6.84 2.25 0.61
N LEU A 78 -6.85 3.58 0.55
CA LEU A 78 -6.32 4.46 1.60
C LEU A 78 -7.44 4.78 2.58
N CYS A 79 -7.24 4.42 3.84
CA CYS A 79 -8.15 4.71 4.92
C CYS A 79 -7.54 5.73 5.88
N TYR A 80 -8.36 6.61 6.45
CA TYR A 80 -7.90 7.56 7.46
C TYR A 80 -9.00 8.00 8.42
N LYS A 81 -8.59 8.48 9.59
CA LYS A 81 -9.47 9.08 10.60
C LYS A 81 -8.73 10.10 11.46
N PRO A 82 -9.41 11.11 12.03
CA PRO A 82 -8.79 11.96 13.04
C PRO A 82 -8.39 11.14 14.28
N VAL A 83 -7.32 11.50 14.96
CA VAL A 83 -6.96 10.94 16.26
C VAL A 83 -7.70 11.75 17.32
N SER A 84 -8.62 11.12 18.07
CA SER A 84 -9.29 11.76 19.20
C SER A 84 -8.59 11.41 20.53
N ASN A 85 -8.52 12.39 21.43
CA ASN A 85 -8.08 12.20 22.82
C ASN A 85 -9.25 11.88 23.76
N GLU A 86 -10.48 11.86 23.25
CA GLU A 86 -11.71 11.67 24.00
C GLU A 86 -11.90 10.17 24.33
N ARG A 87 -11.95 9.84 25.63
CA ARG A 87 -12.20 8.48 26.14
C ARG A 87 -13.68 8.06 26.06
N HIS A 88 -14.47 8.69 25.21
CA HIS A 88 -15.88 8.37 25.02
C HIS A 88 -16.08 7.83 23.61
N GLY A 89 -16.68 6.65 23.53
CA GLY A 89 -16.90 5.86 22.32
C GLY A 89 -17.89 6.52 21.36
N ASP A 90 -17.52 7.68 20.84
CA ASP A 90 -18.12 8.25 19.65
C ASP A 90 -17.59 7.46 18.44
N GLU A 91 -18.51 7.01 17.58
CA GLU A 91 -18.19 6.29 16.36
C GLU A 91 -17.32 7.17 15.46
N GLN A 92 -16.00 6.99 15.56
CA GLN A 92 -15.06 7.84 14.85
C GLN A 92 -15.22 7.64 13.35
N THR A 93 -15.54 8.73 12.64
CA THR A 93 -15.76 8.68 11.19
C THR A 93 -14.46 8.30 10.49
N GLU A 94 -14.44 7.08 9.95
CA GLU A 94 -13.38 6.56 9.10
C GLU A 94 -13.72 6.88 7.65
N TYR A 95 -12.72 7.36 6.92
CA TYR A 95 -12.82 7.71 5.52
C TYR A 95 -12.00 6.73 4.69
N THR A 96 -12.52 6.33 3.54
CA THR A 96 -11.86 5.38 2.64
C THR A 96 -11.83 5.92 1.21
N LEU A 97 -10.65 5.90 0.60
CA LEU A 97 -10.38 6.39 -0.74
C LEU A 97 -9.79 5.28 -1.61
N LYS A 98 -10.26 5.17 -2.85
CA LYS A 98 -9.69 4.29 -3.87
C LYS A 98 -8.69 5.09 -4.71
N VAL A 99 -7.43 4.66 -4.74
CA VAL A 99 -6.30 5.39 -5.36
C VAL A 99 -5.54 4.44 -6.28
N LYS A 100 -5.14 4.89 -7.47
CA LYS A 100 -4.32 4.04 -8.38
C LYS A 100 -2.82 4.30 -8.22
N GLU A 101 -2.49 5.52 -7.88
CA GLU A 101 -1.15 6.00 -7.61
C GLU A 101 -0.65 5.52 -6.24
N THR A 102 0.66 5.63 -6.02
CA THR A 102 1.31 5.34 -4.74
C THR A 102 1.34 6.56 -3.80
N TYR A 103 0.45 7.53 -4.05
CA TYR A 103 0.27 8.70 -3.20
C TYR A 103 -1.15 9.26 -3.34
N CYS A 104 -1.61 9.98 -2.32
CA CYS A 104 -2.86 10.72 -2.34
C CYS A 104 -2.71 12.02 -1.54
N THR A 105 -3.31 13.10 -2.04
CA THR A 105 -3.44 14.36 -1.29
C THR A 105 -4.86 14.46 -0.77
N ILE A 106 -5.00 14.44 0.55
CA ILE A 106 -6.27 14.56 1.25
C ILE A 106 -6.45 16.02 1.65
N THR A 107 -7.64 16.56 1.40
CA THR A 107 -7.98 17.97 1.65
C THR A 107 -9.16 18.09 2.60
N ASN A 108 -9.53 19.31 2.97
CA ASN A 108 -10.63 19.62 3.91
C ASN A 108 -10.40 19.00 5.30
N LEU A 109 -9.14 18.86 5.70
CA LEU A 109 -8.76 18.45 7.03
C LEU A 109 -8.81 19.64 7.99
N LEU A 110 -8.93 19.35 9.28
CA LEU A 110 -8.84 20.36 10.33
C LEU A 110 -7.38 20.76 10.55
N PRO A 111 -7.08 22.04 10.78
CA PRO A 111 -5.73 22.50 11.09
C PRO A 111 -5.27 22.02 12.45
N ASN A 112 -3.94 21.95 12.60
CA ASN A 112 -3.26 21.48 13.81
C ASN A 112 -3.87 20.17 14.38
N THR A 113 -4.22 19.21 13.53
CA THR A 113 -4.96 17.99 13.92
C THR A 113 -4.20 16.75 13.48
N GLN A 114 -4.12 15.77 14.38
CA GLN A 114 -3.51 14.48 14.10
C GLN A 114 -4.50 13.57 13.36
N TYR A 115 -4.03 12.92 12.31
CA TYR A 115 -4.78 11.94 11.54
C TYR A 115 -3.98 10.65 11.44
N GLU A 116 -4.68 9.53 11.57
CA GLU A 116 -4.13 8.18 11.40
C GLU A 116 -4.48 7.66 10.01
N PHE A 117 -3.51 7.05 9.33
CA PHE A 117 -3.60 6.54 7.97
C PHE A 117 -3.15 5.08 7.89
N TRP A 118 -3.81 4.29 7.04
CA TRP A 118 -3.35 2.97 6.64
C TRP A 118 -3.83 2.66 5.22
N VAL A 119 -3.11 1.79 4.53
CA VAL A 119 -3.38 1.48 3.13
C VAL A 119 -3.31 -0.02 2.87
N SER A 120 -4.23 -0.52 2.04
CA SER A 120 -4.18 -1.88 1.49
C SER A 120 -4.01 -1.83 -0.03
N ALA A 121 -3.31 -2.81 -0.59
CA ALA A 121 -3.20 -3.03 -2.03
C ALA A 121 -4.19 -4.12 -2.48
N LEU A 122 -4.75 -3.95 -3.67
CA LEU A 122 -5.77 -4.84 -4.23
C LEU A 122 -5.40 -5.26 -5.65
N ASN A 123 -5.58 -6.54 -5.95
CA ASN A 123 -5.51 -7.08 -7.31
C ASN A 123 -6.62 -8.13 -7.53
N ALA A 124 -6.65 -8.73 -8.73
CA ALA A 124 -7.64 -9.75 -9.08
C ALA A 124 -7.70 -10.95 -8.10
N SER A 125 -6.60 -11.25 -7.42
CA SER A 125 -6.47 -12.39 -6.50
C SER A 125 -6.88 -12.05 -5.08
N GLY A 126 -6.94 -10.77 -4.71
CA GLY A 126 -7.47 -10.34 -3.43
C GLY A 126 -6.87 -9.04 -2.89
N ILE A 127 -7.03 -8.87 -1.58
CA ILE A 127 -6.63 -7.69 -0.81
C ILE A 127 -5.44 -8.06 0.06
N SER A 128 -4.43 -7.19 0.10
CA SER A 128 -3.31 -7.33 1.03
C SER A 128 -3.75 -7.12 2.47
N PRO A 129 -2.97 -7.58 3.46
CA PRO A 129 -3.02 -7.01 4.80
C PRO A 129 -2.84 -5.47 4.74
N PRO A 130 -3.43 -4.71 5.67
CA PRO A 130 -3.21 -3.27 5.73
C PRO A 130 -1.76 -2.95 6.13
N SER A 131 -1.28 -1.78 5.73
CA SER A 131 -0.02 -1.23 6.22
C SER A 131 -0.04 -1.04 7.74
N GLU A 132 1.14 -0.89 8.33
CA GLU A 132 1.25 -0.25 9.64
C GLU A 132 0.60 1.15 9.61
N ARG A 133 0.07 1.55 10.76
CA ARG A 133 -0.64 2.84 10.89
C ARG A 133 0.37 3.97 10.97
N ALA A 134 0.18 5.01 10.17
CA ALA A 134 0.99 6.21 10.17
C ALA A 134 0.18 7.38 10.75
N VAL A 135 0.80 8.22 11.59
CA VAL A 135 0.16 9.41 12.17
C VAL A 135 0.83 10.66 11.61
N TYR A 136 0.03 11.50 10.97
CA TYR A 136 0.45 12.81 10.44
C TYR A 136 -0.30 13.95 11.09
N VAL A 137 0.30 15.13 11.05
CA VAL A 137 -0.28 16.35 11.64
C VAL A 137 -0.40 17.40 10.56
N THR A 138 -1.59 17.98 10.42
CA THR A 138 -1.78 19.18 9.60
C THR A 138 -1.05 20.36 10.22
N ALA A 139 -0.62 21.31 9.39
CA ALA A 139 0.05 22.50 9.90
C ALA A 139 -0.92 23.35 10.75
N PRO A 140 -0.41 24.13 11.72
CA PRO A 140 -1.19 25.16 12.38
C PRO A 140 -1.74 26.20 11.40
N SER A 141 -2.91 26.77 11.71
CA SER A 141 -3.43 27.92 10.99
C SER A 141 -2.54 29.15 11.22
N PRO A 142 -2.34 30.01 10.20
CA PRO A 142 -1.67 31.28 10.43
C PRO A 142 -2.38 32.10 11.53
N PRO A 143 -1.63 32.72 12.45
CA PRO A 143 -2.23 33.59 13.46
C PRO A 143 -2.93 34.79 12.81
N THR A 144 -4.06 35.18 13.37
CA THR A 144 -4.79 36.38 12.90
C THR A 144 -4.29 37.61 13.66
N ILE A 145 -3.73 38.57 12.94
CA ILE A 145 -3.25 39.83 13.52
C ILE A 145 -4.45 40.70 13.95
N LYS A 146 -4.44 41.14 15.20
CA LYS A 146 -5.41 42.09 15.78
C LYS A 146 -5.03 43.51 15.40
N THR A 147 -5.30 43.89 14.15
CA THR A 147 -4.92 45.21 13.58
C THR A 147 -5.38 46.39 14.43
N LYS A 148 -6.57 46.32 15.01
CA LYS A 148 -7.13 47.39 15.89
C LYS A 148 -6.36 47.59 17.20
N MET A 149 -5.55 46.61 17.61
CA MET A 149 -4.76 46.66 18.83
C MET A 149 -3.30 47.07 18.58
N ILE A 150 -2.91 47.18 17.30
CA ILE A 150 -1.56 47.56 16.92
C ILE A 150 -1.29 49.00 17.38
N ARG A 151 -0.16 49.18 18.05
CA ARG A 151 0.34 50.49 18.48
C ARG A 151 1.80 50.60 18.04
N SER A 152 2.21 51.74 17.52
CA SER A 152 3.62 51.98 17.17
C SER A 152 4.10 53.33 17.67
N CYS A 153 5.41 53.41 17.89
CA CYS A 153 6.16 54.64 18.07
C CYS A 153 7.45 54.57 17.22
N GLU A 154 8.29 55.58 17.31
CA GLU A 154 9.48 55.73 16.45
C GLU A 154 10.39 54.49 16.42
N ASN A 155 10.57 53.81 17.57
CA ASN A 155 11.50 52.68 17.71
C ASN A 155 10.84 51.36 18.15
N ALA A 156 9.51 51.28 18.20
CA ALA A 156 8.83 50.07 18.65
C ALA A 156 7.43 49.92 18.07
N ALA A 157 6.99 48.67 17.94
CA ALA A 157 5.61 48.32 17.61
C ALA A 157 5.12 47.23 18.56
N LEU A 158 3.91 47.41 19.09
CA LEU A 158 3.14 46.39 19.76
C LEU A 158 2.25 45.71 18.72
N VAL A 159 2.52 44.42 18.46
CA VAL A 159 1.73 43.57 17.59
C VAL A 159 1.00 42.55 18.46
N CYS A 160 -0.30 42.37 18.23
CA CYS A 160 -1.12 41.38 18.92
C CYS A 160 -1.77 40.47 17.90
N TRP A 161 -1.93 39.19 18.24
CA TRP A 161 -2.55 38.19 17.38
C TRP A 161 -3.41 37.21 18.20
N GLU A 162 -4.16 36.38 17.50
CA GLU A 162 -4.88 35.23 18.05
C GLU A 162 -4.66 33.98 17.21
N SER A 163 -4.65 32.82 17.89
CA SER A 163 -4.72 31.51 17.22
C SER A 163 -6.16 31.16 16.91
N ARG A 164 -6.37 30.48 15.77
CA ARG A 164 -7.66 29.85 15.44
C ARG A 164 -7.66 28.34 15.69
N ASP A 165 -6.50 27.77 16.01
CA ASP A 165 -6.37 26.34 16.20
C ASP A 165 -6.91 25.93 17.57
N ILE A 166 -7.61 24.80 17.59
CA ILE A 166 -8.13 24.19 18.82
C ILE A 166 -6.97 23.66 19.67
N ASN A 167 -5.97 23.07 19.00
CA ASN A 167 -4.77 22.54 19.65
C ASN A 167 -3.72 23.64 19.87
N PRO A 168 -2.95 23.56 20.95
CA PRO A 168 -1.90 24.55 21.24
C PRO A 168 -0.84 24.55 20.14
N VAL A 169 -0.25 25.71 19.92
CA VAL A 169 0.88 25.92 19.00
C VAL A 169 2.11 26.24 19.85
N ASP A 170 3.25 25.61 19.54
CA ASP A 170 4.45 25.69 20.38
C ASP A 170 5.10 27.08 20.38
N SER A 171 5.12 27.76 19.24
CA SER A 171 5.75 29.07 19.11
C SER A 171 5.19 29.87 17.93
N TYR A 172 5.45 31.18 17.95
CA TYR A 172 5.19 32.10 16.83
C TYR A 172 6.49 32.80 16.47
N VAL A 173 6.72 32.99 15.17
CA VAL A 173 7.87 33.75 14.65
C VAL A 173 7.35 35.07 14.08
N VAL A 174 8.00 36.18 14.45
CA VAL A 174 7.76 37.50 13.86
C VAL A 174 8.95 37.83 12.99
N GLU A 175 8.71 38.05 11.70
CA GLU A 175 9.72 38.48 10.73
C GLU A 175 9.47 39.95 10.39
N LEU A 176 10.54 40.75 10.36
CA LEU A 176 10.55 42.20 10.12
C LEU A 176 11.19 42.51 8.79
#